data_AF-A0A378F7P2-F1
#
_entry.id   AF-A0A378F7P2-F1
#
_cell.length_a   1.000
_cell.length_b   1.000
_cell.length_c   1.000
_cell.angle_alpha   90.00
_cell.angle_beta   90.00
_cell.angle_gamma   90.00
#
_symmetry.space_group_name_H-M   'P 1'
#
loop_
_entity.id
_entity.type
_entity.pdbx_description
1 polymer ?
#
loop_
_entity_poly.entity_id
_entity_poly.type
_entity_poly.pdbx_seq_one_letter_code
_entity_poly.pdbx_strand_id
1 'polypeptide(L)'
;MKMTESQKVAAAAWRIRRYALQMGEVQGQGYIGQALGYADVLATAFSHAMTYRPEDPEWEGRDRFLLSHGHYAIAYYAALLEGGIIPEAELETYGSDDSRLPMSGMATYTPGDGDVGGSLGQGLSIAVGMALGLRQKTEQGLGLQLHVRWGAGRRVDLGGGDVGGSLWPEKPD
;
A
#
# COMPACT_ATOMS: atom_id res chain seq x y z
N MET A 1 -19.90 0.86 24.12
CA MET A 1 -18.54 1.41 24.39
C MET A 1 -17.85 1.60 23.04
N LYS A 2 -17.25 2.77 22.75
CA LYS A 2 -16.56 2.99 21.47
C LYS A 2 -15.22 2.23 21.46
N MET A 3 -14.88 1.57 20.35
CA MET A 3 -13.57 0.92 20.18
C MET A 3 -12.44 1.96 20.16
N THR A 4 -11.32 1.62 20.78
CA THR A 4 -10.06 2.38 20.66
C THR A 4 -9.44 2.21 19.28
N GLU A 5 -8.53 3.10 18.90
CA GLU A 5 -7.81 3.00 17.62
C GLU A 5 -7.05 1.68 17.48
N SER A 6 -6.36 1.25 18.54
CA SER A 6 -5.67 -0.05 18.55
C SER A 6 -6.63 -1.22 18.37
N GLN A 7 -7.84 -1.16 18.96
CA GLN A 7 -8.86 -2.19 18.77
C GLN A 7 -9.38 -2.23 17.33
N LYS A 8 -9.52 -1.08 16.67
CA LYS A 8 -9.92 -1.02 15.26
C LYS A 8 -8.87 -1.66 14.35
N VAL A 9 -7.59 -1.33 14.55
CA VAL A 9 -6.47 -1.91 13.79
C VAL A 9 -6.40 -3.43 14.02
N ALA A 10 -6.54 -3.90 15.26
CA ALA A 10 -6.56 -5.33 15.55
C ALA A 10 -7.74 -6.06 14.87
N ALA A 11 -8.92 -5.43 14.84
CA ALA A 11 -10.08 -5.98 14.16
C ALA A 11 -9.89 -6.02 12.63
N ALA A 12 -9.27 -5.00 12.03
CA ALA A 12 -8.90 -5.00 10.62
C ALA A 12 -7.88 -6.09 10.30
N ALA A 13 -6.84 -6.25 11.12
CA ALA A 13 -5.84 -7.30 10.94
C ALA A 13 -6.47 -8.70 11.01
N TRP A 14 -7.48 -8.90 11.87
CA TRP A 14 -8.23 -10.16 11.90
C TRP A 14 -9.04 -10.39 10.61
N ARG A 15 -9.71 -9.36 10.08
CA ARG A 15 -10.47 -9.45 8.82
C ARG A 15 -9.54 -9.73 7.63
N ILE A 16 -8.41 -9.05 7.54
CA ILE A 16 -7.40 -9.29 6.50
C ILE A 16 -6.95 -10.76 6.50
N ARG A 17 -6.68 -11.34 7.68
CA ARG A 17 -6.33 -12.77 7.79
C ARG A 17 -7.45 -13.67 7.29
N ARG A 18 -8.70 -13.34 7.63
CA ARG A 18 -9.88 -14.10 7.20
C ARG A 18 -10.06 -14.05 5.68
N TYR A 19 -9.97 -12.86 5.07
CA TYR A 19 -10.08 -12.69 3.63
C TYR A 19 -8.98 -13.46 2.88
N ALA A 20 -7.74 -13.43 3.38
CA ALA A 20 -6.65 -14.21 2.78
C ALA A 20 -6.94 -15.72 2.80
N LEU A 21 -7.49 -16.24 3.91
CA LEU A 21 -7.89 -17.65 3.98
C LEU A 21 -9.03 -17.99 3.01
N GLN A 22 -10.03 -17.12 2.89
CA GLN A 22 -11.15 -17.31 1.96
C GLN A 22 -10.67 -17.30 0.51
N MET A 23 -9.79 -16.38 0.12
CA MET A 23 -9.16 -16.39 -1.22
C MET A 23 -8.35 -17.66 -1.45
N GLY A 24 -7.58 -18.09 -0.46
CA GLY A 24 -6.79 -19.33 -0.54
C GLY A 24 -7.66 -20.57 -0.75
N GLU A 25 -8.85 -20.61 -0.16
CA GLU A 25 -9.82 -21.69 -0.33
C GLU A 25 -10.34 -21.76 -1.78
N VAL A 26 -10.65 -20.61 -2.39
CA VAL A 26 -11.18 -20.52 -3.77
C VAL A 26 -10.30 -21.26 -4.78
N GLN A 27 -8.98 -21.08 -4.69
CA GLN A 27 -8.01 -21.71 -5.61
C GLN A 27 -7.36 -22.98 -5.07
N GLY A 28 -7.55 -23.29 -3.78
CA GLY A 28 -6.80 -24.33 -3.07
C GLY A 28 -5.31 -24.04 -2.92
N GLN A 29 -4.86 -22.81 -3.19
CA GLN A 29 -3.46 -22.38 -3.12
C GLN A 29 -3.34 -20.88 -2.81
N GLY A 30 -2.17 -20.47 -2.32
CA GLY A 30 -1.85 -19.07 -2.04
C GLY A 30 -0.77 -18.92 -0.98
N TYR A 31 -0.14 -17.75 -0.92
CA TYR A 31 0.88 -17.41 0.07
C TYR A 31 0.25 -17.05 1.44
N ILE A 32 -0.46 -18.00 2.04
CA ILE A 32 -1.27 -17.79 3.24
C ILE A 32 -0.42 -17.44 4.46
N GLY A 33 0.70 -18.15 4.69
CA GLY A 33 1.56 -17.87 5.85
C GLY A 33 2.08 -16.43 5.85
N GLN A 34 2.44 -15.94 4.67
CA GLN A 34 2.88 -14.57 4.42
C GLN A 34 1.77 -13.57 4.73
N ALA A 35 0.54 -13.82 4.26
CA ALA A 35 -0.61 -12.97 4.55
C ALA A 35 -0.94 -12.91 6.04
N LEU A 36 -0.89 -14.05 6.72
CA LEU A 36 -1.14 -14.12 8.16
C LEU A 36 -0.12 -13.32 8.97
N GLY A 37 1.15 -13.34 8.56
CA GLY A 37 2.23 -12.59 9.20
C GLY A 37 2.21 -11.10 8.88
N TYR A 38 1.77 -10.70 7.68
CA TYR A 38 1.82 -9.32 7.21
C TYR A 38 0.55 -8.50 7.52
N ALA A 39 -0.52 -9.16 7.97
CA ALA A 39 -1.81 -8.54 8.22
C ALA A 39 -1.78 -7.35 9.19
N ASP A 40 -0.95 -7.38 10.25
CA ASP A 40 -0.90 -6.26 11.21
C ASP A 40 -0.25 -5.01 10.59
N VAL A 41 0.72 -5.19 9.69
CA VAL A 41 1.35 -4.09 8.94
C VAL A 41 0.33 -3.47 7.99
N LEU A 42 -0.40 -4.30 7.25
CA LEU A 42 -1.42 -3.86 6.30
C LEU A 42 -2.60 -3.19 7.02
N ALA A 43 -3.08 -3.74 8.14
CA ALA A 43 -4.12 -3.11 8.94
C ALA A 43 -3.68 -1.75 9.48
N THR A 44 -2.42 -1.65 9.93
CA THR A 44 -1.87 -0.36 10.38
C THR A 44 -1.78 0.64 9.23
N ALA A 45 -1.42 0.19 8.03
CA ALA A 45 -1.37 1.03 6.84
C ALA A 45 -2.78 1.51 6.45
N PHE A 46 -3.70 0.58 6.14
CA PHE A 46 -4.99 0.87 5.54
C PHE A 46 -6.06 1.35 6.52
N SER A 47 -5.99 1.00 7.81
CA SER A 47 -7.03 1.37 8.78
C SER A 47 -6.62 2.50 9.72
N HIS A 48 -5.39 3.00 9.61
CA HIS A 48 -4.88 4.04 10.52
C HIS A 48 -3.93 5.06 9.87
N ALA A 49 -2.98 4.62 9.04
CA ALA A 49 -1.88 5.48 8.61
C ALA A 49 -2.10 6.17 7.26
N MET A 50 -2.74 5.51 6.31
CA MET A 50 -2.88 5.99 4.94
C MET A 50 -4.13 6.83 4.74
N THR A 51 -4.00 7.83 3.87
CA THR A 51 -5.11 8.62 3.35
C THR A 51 -5.45 8.13 1.94
N TYR A 52 -6.65 7.60 1.75
CA TYR A 52 -7.17 7.15 0.46
C TYR A 52 -8.69 7.31 0.42
N ARG A 53 -9.27 7.19 -0.78
CA ARG A 53 -10.71 7.17 -1.00
C ARG A 53 -11.07 5.86 -1.68
N PRO A 54 -11.81 4.96 -1.01
CA PRO A 54 -12.22 3.69 -1.59
C PRO A 54 -12.96 3.83 -2.93
N GLU A 55 -13.81 4.84 -3.01
CA GLU A 55 -14.63 5.21 -4.17
C GLU A 55 -13.86 5.94 -5.28
N ASP A 56 -12.67 6.44 -4.99
CA ASP A 56 -11.78 7.12 -5.96
C ASP A 56 -10.32 6.70 -5.72
N PRO A 57 -9.98 5.43 -6.02
CA PRO A 57 -8.68 4.85 -5.69
C PRO A 57 -7.54 5.41 -6.55
N GLU A 58 -7.85 6.19 -7.60
CA GLU A 58 -6.88 6.86 -8.45
C GLU A 58 -6.67 8.34 -8.08
N TRP A 59 -7.41 8.85 -7.09
CA TRP A 59 -7.30 10.22 -6.63
C TRP A 59 -5.84 10.65 -6.41
N GLU A 60 -5.45 11.79 -6.98
CA GLU A 60 -4.05 12.22 -7.04
C GLU A 60 -3.41 12.39 -5.65
N GLY A 61 -4.20 12.90 -4.69
CA GLY A 61 -3.79 13.18 -3.31
C GLY A 61 -3.74 11.96 -2.39
N ARG A 62 -3.95 10.75 -2.91
CA ARG A 62 -3.88 9.52 -2.11
C ARG A 62 -2.43 9.17 -1.73
N ASP A 63 -2.32 8.49 -0.60
CA ASP A 63 -1.14 7.68 -0.30
C ASP A 63 -1.08 6.45 -1.20
N ARG A 64 0.14 6.07 -1.57
CA ARG A 64 0.40 4.92 -2.44
C ARG A 64 1.14 3.86 -1.63
N PHE A 65 0.56 2.67 -1.53
CA PHE A 65 1.23 1.50 -0.97
C PHE A 65 1.89 0.71 -2.10
N LEU A 66 3.18 0.40 -1.97
CA LEU A 66 3.93 -0.37 -2.97
C LEU A 66 4.34 -1.73 -2.40
N LEU A 67 3.84 -2.81 -3.01
CA LEU A 67 4.18 -4.17 -2.62
C LEU A 67 5.35 -4.72 -3.46
N SER A 68 6.59 -4.42 -3.05
CA SER A 68 7.80 -4.90 -3.74
C SER A 68 7.93 -6.43 -3.83
N HIS A 69 7.20 -7.17 -3.00
CA HIS A 69 7.17 -8.64 -2.99
C HIS A 69 5.84 -9.11 -3.60
N GLY A 70 5.74 -9.17 -4.93
CA GLY A 70 4.48 -9.46 -5.64
C GLY A 70 3.77 -10.77 -5.24
N HIS A 71 4.49 -11.76 -4.71
CA HIS A 71 3.91 -13.00 -4.21
C HIS A 71 3.09 -12.82 -2.90
N TYR A 72 3.17 -11.67 -2.24
CA TYR A 72 2.33 -11.33 -1.08
C TYR A 72 0.97 -10.74 -1.48
N ALA A 73 0.62 -10.76 -2.78
CA ALA A 73 -0.57 -10.12 -3.31
C ALA A 73 -1.88 -10.51 -2.60
N ILE A 74 -2.03 -11.78 -2.22
CA ILE A 74 -3.20 -12.25 -1.45
C ILE A 74 -3.40 -11.48 -0.12
N ALA A 75 -2.31 -11.09 0.55
CA ALA A 75 -2.38 -10.26 1.75
C ALA A 75 -2.84 -8.84 1.41
N TYR A 76 -2.29 -8.29 0.34
CA TYR A 76 -2.56 -6.94 -0.11
C TYR A 76 -4.00 -6.78 -0.61
N TYR A 77 -4.51 -7.71 -1.41
CA TYR A 77 -5.93 -7.76 -1.80
C TYR A 77 -6.85 -7.83 -0.59
N ALA A 78 -6.50 -8.62 0.42
CA ALA A 78 -7.25 -8.66 1.67
C ALA A 78 -7.28 -7.29 2.39
N ALA A 79 -6.22 -6.48 2.26
CA ALA A 79 -6.21 -5.12 2.78
C ALA A 79 -7.03 -4.14 1.92
N LEU A 80 -7.04 -4.30 0.60
CA LEU A 80 -7.89 -3.52 -0.31
C LEU A 80 -9.38 -3.81 -0.08
N LEU A 81 -9.74 -5.07 0.18
CA LEU A 81 -11.06 -5.52 0.58
C LEU A 81 -11.46 -4.89 1.93
N GLU A 82 -10.57 -4.95 2.92
CA GLU A 82 -10.78 -4.31 4.22
C GLU A 82 -10.94 -2.77 4.11
N GLY A 83 -10.19 -2.15 3.20
CA GLY A 83 -10.29 -0.72 2.91
C GLY A 83 -11.50 -0.35 2.04
N GLY A 84 -12.27 -1.32 1.53
CA GLY A 84 -13.42 -1.09 0.65
C GLY A 84 -13.07 -0.64 -0.77
N ILE A 85 -11.80 -0.71 -1.16
CA ILE A 85 -11.32 -0.38 -2.53
C ILE A 85 -11.79 -1.44 -3.52
N ILE A 86 -11.86 -2.69 -3.05
CA ILE A 86 -12.38 -3.83 -3.81
C ILE A 86 -13.62 -4.36 -3.07
N PRO A 87 -14.72 -4.68 -3.77
CA PRO A 87 -15.89 -5.26 -3.15
C PRO A 87 -15.63 -6.69 -2.67
N GLU A 88 -16.23 -7.07 -1.53
CA GLU A 88 -16.07 -8.41 -0.94
C GLU A 88 -16.47 -9.55 -1.88
N ALA A 89 -17.41 -9.31 -2.80
CA ALA A 89 -17.85 -10.28 -3.80
C ALA A 89 -16.71 -10.75 -4.74
N GLU A 90 -15.64 -9.99 -4.90
CA GLU A 90 -14.49 -10.40 -5.70
C GLU A 90 -13.56 -11.39 -4.99
N LEU A 91 -13.76 -11.68 -3.70
CA LEU A 91 -13.05 -12.79 -3.03
C LEU A 91 -13.13 -14.09 -3.83
N GLU A 92 -14.32 -14.38 -4.37
CA GLU A 92 -14.62 -15.62 -5.10
C GLU A 92 -13.94 -15.70 -6.47
N THR A 93 -13.36 -14.60 -6.96
CA THR A 93 -12.66 -14.56 -8.24
C THR A 93 -11.16 -14.65 -8.09
N TYR A 94 -10.60 -14.70 -6.87
CA TYR A 94 -9.16 -14.76 -6.66
C TYR A 94 -8.49 -15.84 -7.51
N GLY A 95 -7.43 -15.48 -8.23
CA GLY A 95 -6.62 -16.39 -9.04
C GLY A 95 -7.33 -17.03 -10.25
N SER A 96 -8.60 -16.69 -10.51
CA SER A 96 -9.33 -17.13 -11.70
C SER A 96 -8.93 -16.32 -12.94
N ASP A 97 -9.17 -16.88 -14.13
CA ASP A 97 -8.99 -16.16 -15.38
C ASP A 97 -9.83 -14.86 -15.39
N ASP A 98 -9.28 -13.81 -16.00
CA ASP A 98 -9.86 -12.46 -16.07
C ASP A 98 -10.17 -11.78 -14.72
N SER A 99 -9.72 -12.37 -13.61
CA SER A 99 -9.83 -11.77 -12.29
C SER A 99 -8.95 -10.54 -12.15
N ARG A 100 -9.47 -9.54 -11.43
CA ARG A 100 -8.69 -8.39 -10.96
C ARG A 100 -7.77 -8.75 -9.79
N LEU A 101 -7.83 -9.99 -9.30
CA LEU A 101 -7.05 -10.51 -8.19
C LEU A 101 -6.15 -11.67 -8.65
N PRO A 102 -5.17 -11.43 -9.54
CA PRO A 102 -4.26 -12.47 -10.00
C PRO A 102 -3.42 -13.04 -8.84
N MET A 103 -2.95 -14.28 -8.96
CA MET A 103 -2.26 -14.96 -7.85
C MET A 103 -0.96 -14.28 -7.40
N SER A 104 -0.32 -13.53 -8.31
CA SER A 104 0.80 -12.62 -8.03
C SER A 104 0.40 -11.20 -8.39
N GLY A 105 0.88 -10.24 -7.60
CA GLY A 105 0.62 -8.82 -7.80
C GLY A 105 1.06 -8.37 -9.18
N MET A 106 0.13 -7.73 -9.89
CA MET A 106 0.36 -7.08 -11.17
C MET A 106 -0.41 -5.75 -11.18
N ALA A 107 0.32 -4.66 -11.42
CA ALA A 107 -0.21 -3.29 -11.40
C ALA A 107 -1.38 -3.04 -12.36
N THR A 108 -1.52 -3.88 -13.39
CA THR A 108 -2.41 -3.60 -14.53
C THR A 108 -3.87 -3.91 -14.28
N TYR A 109 -4.19 -4.76 -13.28
CA TYR A 109 -5.54 -5.33 -13.15
C TYR A 109 -6.28 -4.89 -11.89
N THR A 110 -5.56 -4.48 -10.85
CA THR A 110 -6.13 -4.15 -9.53
C THR A 110 -6.30 -2.63 -9.36
N PRO A 111 -7.50 -2.11 -9.04
CA PRO A 111 -7.68 -0.68 -8.77
C PRO A 111 -6.95 -0.21 -7.51
N GLY A 112 -6.46 1.03 -7.53
CA GLY A 112 -5.74 1.64 -6.40
C GLY A 112 -4.36 1.07 -6.17
N ASP A 113 -3.94 0.14 -7.02
CA ASP A 113 -2.68 -0.55 -6.87
C ASP A 113 -1.53 0.37 -7.28
N GLY A 114 -0.68 0.71 -6.31
CA GLY A 114 0.60 1.36 -6.56
C GLY A 114 1.65 0.35 -7.00
N ASP A 115 1.26 -0.72 -7.69
CA ASP A 115 2.10 -1.91 -7.73
C ASP A 115 3.33 -1.76 -8.61
N VAL A 116 4.38 -2.40 -8.11
CA VAL A 116 5.53 -2.88 -8.89
C VAL A 116 5.78 -4.29 -8.40
N GLY A 117 4.84 -5.18 -8.72
CA GLY A 117 4.89 -6.58 -8.36
C GLY A 117 5.55 -7.42 -9.44
N GLY A 118 6.58 -8.18 -9.06
CA GLY A 118 7.16 -9.27 -9.85
C GLY A 118 8.62 -9.54 -9.50
N SER A 119 9.45 -8.50 -9.38
CA SER A 119 10.89 -8.62 -9.11
C SER A 119 11.29 -7.93 -7.80
N LEU A 120 11.91 -8.70 -6.90
CA LEU A 120 12.39 -8.21 -5.61
C LEU A 120 13.30 -6.99 -5.79
N GLY A 121 12.95 -5.89 -5.13
CA GLY A 121 13.79 -4.69 -5.05
C GLY A 121 13.41 -3.55 -6.01
N GLN A 122 12.61 -3.83 -7.06
CA GLN A 122 12.17 -2.76 -7.98
C GLN A 122 11.21 -1.78 -7.33
N GLY A 123 10.35 -2.26 -6.42
CA GLY A 123 9.38 -1.41 -5.72
C GLY A 123 10.02 -0.26 -4.94
N LEU A 124 11.22 -0.46 -4.38
CA LEU A 124 11.92 0.62 -3.67
C LEU A 124 12.39 1.73 -4.62
N SER A 125 13.02 1.37 -5.74
CA SER A 125 13.48 2.34 -6.73
C SER A 125 12.33 3.16 -7.29
N ILE A 126 11.17 2.52 -7.52
CA ILE A 126 9.98 3.22 -8.01
C ILE A 126 9.33 4.07 -6.92
N ALA A 127 9.28 3.61 -5.67
CA ALA A 127 8.83 4.43 -4.55
C ALA A 127 9.66 5.73 -4.42
N VAL A 128 10.98 5.64 -4.60
CA VAL A 128 11.88 6.81 -4.61
C VAL A 128 11.55 7.74 -5.79
N GLY A 129 11.37 7.20 -7.00
CA GLY A 129 10.99 7.99 -8.17
C GLY A 129 9.64 8.71 -8.00
N MET A 130 8.63 8.00 -7.49
CA MET A 130 7.33 8.57 -7.15
C MET A 130 7.46 9.68 -6.09
N ALA A 131 8.32 9.49 -5.09
CA ALA A 131 8.57 10.49 -4.06
C ALA A 131 9.19 11.77 -4.59
N LEU A 132 10.20 11.65 -5.44
CA LEU A 132 10.82 12.81 -6.09
C LEU A 132 9.83 13.54 -6.99
N GLY A 133 9.02 12.81 -7.77
CA GLY A 133 8.00 13.39 -8.64
C GLY A 133 6.90 14.12 -7.87
N LEU A 134 6.41 13.54 -6.77
CA LEU A 134 5.40 14.18 -5.92
C LEU A 134 5.96 15.42 -5.22
N ARG A 135 7.20 15.36 -4.70
CA ARG A 135 7.88 16.53 -4.13
C ARG A 135 7.95 17.68 -5.14
N GLN A 136 8.31 17.40 -6.38
CA GLN A 136 8.39 18.42 -7.43
C GLN A 136 7.03 19.05 -7.73
N LYS A 137 5.94 18.24 -7.76
CA LYS A 137 4.57 18.77 -7.92
C LYS A 137 4.15 19.66 -6.75
N THR A 138 4.52 19.29 -5.53
CA THR A 138 4.23 20.08 -4.32
C THR A 138 4.98 21.41 -4.31
N GLU A 139 6.25 21.42 -4.74
CA GLU A 139 7.02 22.65 -4.95
C GLU A 139 6.41 23.54 -6.06
N GLN A 140 5.66 22.98 -7.01
CA GLN A 140 4.90 23.71 -8.04
C GLN A 140 3.49 24.16 -7.59
N GLY A 141 3.13 23.98 -6.31
CA GLY A 141 1.87 24.48 -5.74
C GLY A 141 0.69 23.50 -5.76
N LEU A 142 0.92 22.23 -6.08
CA LEU A 142 -0.07 21.16 -5.93
C LEU A 142 0.10 20.53 -4.54
N GLY A 143 -0.74 20.89 -3.56
CA GLY A 143 -0.66 20.39 -2.17
C GLY A 143 -0.84 18.88 -2.03
N LEU A 144 0.18 18.11 -2.41
CA LEU A 144 0.22 16.65 -2.38
C LEU A 144 1.18 16.23 -1.26
N GLN A 145 0.68 15.40 -0.34
CA GLN A 145 1.49 14.76 0.68
C GLN A 145 1.79 13.34 0.24
N LEU A 146 3.03 12.89 0.47
CA LEU A 146 3.43 11.51 0.23
C LEU A 146 3.85 10.88 1.55
N HIS A 147 3.14 9.84 1.96
CA HIS A 147 3.55 9.00 3.09
C HIS A 147 4.19 7.70 2.60
N VAL A 148 5.53 7.65 2.57
CA VAL A 148 6.28 6.40 2.41
C VAL A 148 6.55 5.81 3.79
N ARG A 149 5.92 4.68 4.14
CA ARG A 149 6.22 3.92 5.37
C ARG A 149 6.93 2.61 5.04
N TRP A 150 8.16 2.49 5.52
CA TRP A 150 8.90 1.22 5.57
C TRP A 150 8.85 0.65 6.99
N GLY A 151 8.88 -0.68 7.12
CA GLY A 151 8.81 -1.39 8.40
C GLY A 151 9.71 -0.81 9.51
N ALA A 152 9.20 -0.89 10.75
CA ALA A 152 9.77 -0.32 11.98
C ALA A 152 9.93 1.21 11.99
N GLY A 153 8.81 1.93 11.95
CA GLY A 153 8.60 3.07 12.86
C GLY A 153 9.36 4.38 12.62
N ARG A 154 9.58 4.82 11.38
CA ARG A 154 9.97 6.22 11.12
C ARG A 154 9.08 6.89 10.09
N ARG A 155 8.46 8.01 10.51
CA ARG A 155 7.76 8.98 9.66
C ARG A 155 8.82 9.87 9.03
N VAL A 156 8.86 9.93 7.71
CA VAL A 156 9.58 10.99 6.98
C VAL A 156 8.55 12.02 6.59
N ASP A 157 8.56 13.16 7.26
CA ASP A 157 7.74 14.32 6.91
C ASP A 157 8.54 15.16 5.93
N LEU A 158 8.14 15.17 4.67
CA LEU A 158 8.64 16.12 3.68
C LEU A 158 7.73 17.35 3.66
N GLY A 159 7.53 17.95 4.84
CA GLY A 159 6.85 19.23 4.97
C GLY A 159 7.74 20.33 4.41
N GLY A 160 7.17 21.18 3.55
CA GLY A 160 7.82 22.36 2.95
C GLY A 160 8.19 23.41 3.99
N GLY A 161 9.24 23.12 4.76
CA GLY A 161 10.02 24.10 5.48
C GLY A 161 11.18 24.52 4.60
N ASP A 162 11.30 25.83 4.40
CA ASP A 162 12.36 26.50 3.67
C ASP A 162 13.74 26.06 4.19
N VAL A 163 14.39 25.11 3.50
CA VAL A 163 15.78 24.71 3.76
C VAL A 163 16.68 25.41 2.74
N GLY A 164 16.84 26.72 2.94
CA GLY A 164 17.88 27.53 2.33
C GLY A 164 19.29 27.18 2.82
N GLY A 165 19.68 25.91 2.73
CA GLY A 165 21.00 25.40 3.07
C GLY A 165 21.48 24.43 2.01
N SER A 166 22.42 24.88 1.18
CA SER A 166 23.14 24.06 0.21
C SER A 166 23.76 22.82 0.90
N LEU A 167 23.38 21.63 0.46
CA LEU A 167 23.96 20.34 0.87
C LEU A 167 25.24 19.98 0.10
N TRP A 168 25.77 20.89 -0.72
CA TRP A 168 26.97 20.65 -1.51
C TRP A 168 28.16 21.38 -0.91
N PRO A 169 29.28 20.69 -0.62
CA PRO A 169 30.50 21.38 -0.22
C PRO A 169 30.96 22.28 -1.37
N GLU A 170 31.20 23.55 -1.07
CA GLU A 170 31.80 24.48 -2.03
C GLU A 170 33.16 23.94 -2.47
N LYS A 171 33.44 24.05 -3.78
CA LYS A 171 34.72 23.65 -4.35
C LYS A 171 35.81 24.56 -3.79
N PRO A 172 36.95 24.03 -3.33
CA PRO A 172 38.07 24.84 -2.91
C PRO A 172 38.75 25.48 -4.13
N ASP A 173 39.17 26.72 -3.93
CA ASP A 173 39.86 27.63 -4.86
C ASP A 173 41.08 27.03 -5.57
#